data_AF-A0A7X7HY00-F1
#
_entry.id   AF-A0A7X7HY00-F1
#
_cell.length_a   1.000
_cell.length_b   1.000
_cell.length_c   1.000
_cell.angle_alpha   90.00
_cell.angle_beta   90.00
_cell.angle_gamma   90.00
#
_symmetry.space_group_name_H-M   'P 1'
#
loop_
_entity.id
_entity.type
_entity.pdbx_description
1 polymer ?
#
loop_
_entity_poly.entity_id
_entity_poly.type
_entity_poly.pdbx_seq_one_letter_code
_entity_poly.pdbx_strand_id
1 'polypeptide(L)' 'MEQGSRTLLIILCAALLLGALVVGFNPAYRQAFLSIAKGRPAESPIWKSNSQYYPDIALSAPAAAAPEARHDAE' A
#
# COMPACT_ATOMS: atom_id res chain seq x y z
N MET A 1 15.43 -22.28 13.78
CA MET A 1 15.10 -21.12 12.90
C MET A 1 13.66 -21.15 12.38
N GLU A 2 12.93 -22.27 12.41
CA GLU A 2 11.53 -22.36 11.91
C GLU A 2 10.47 -21.64 12.77
N GLN A 3 10.69 -21.50 14.08
CA GLN A 3 9.67 -20.93 14.97
C GLN A 3 9.50 -19.41 14.75
N GLY A 4 10.58 -18.69 14.44
CA GLY A 4 10.54 -17.25 14.16
C GLY A 4 9.87 -16.94 12.82
N SER A 5 10.16 -17.71 11.77
CA SER A 5 9.54 -17.51 10.45
C SER A 5 8.06 -17.85 10.45
N ARG A 6 7.65 -18.91 11.16
CA ARG A 6 6.23 -19.26 11.32
C ARG A 6 5.44 -18.16 12.02
N THR A 7 5.98 -17.60 13.11
CA THR A 7 5.34 -16.47 13.81
C THR A 7 5.21 -15.25 12.91
N LEU A 8 6.26 -14.92 12.15
CA LEU A 8 6.24 -13.81 11.20
C LEU A 8 5.13 -14.00 10.14
N LEU A 9 5.03 -15.20 9.57
CA LEU A 9 4.01 -15.52 8.57
C LEU A 9 2.60 -15.39 9.13
N ILE A 10 2.36 -15.85 10.37
CA ILE A 10 1.05 -15.70 11.03
C ILE A 10 0.69 -14.23 11.19
N ILE A 11 1.63 -13.40 11.65
CA ILE A 11 1.40 -11.96 11.83
C ILE A 11 1.09 -11.29 10.49
N LEU A 12 1.84 -11.63 9.43
CA LEU A 12 1.59 -11.13 8.07
C LEU A 12 0.20 -11.53 7.57
N CYS A 13 -0.18 -12.80 7.71
CA CYS A 13 -1.50 -13.27 7.31
C CYS A 13 -2.60 -12.57 8.12
N ALA A 14 -2.43 -12.42 9.44
CA ALA A 14 -3.40 -11.71 10.27
C ALA A 14 -3.56 -10.24 9.86
N ALA A 15 -2.45 -9.56 9.56
CA ALA A 15 -2.47 -8.17 9.07
C ALA A 15 -3.17 -8.04 7.72
N LEU A 16 -2.92 -8.97 6.78
CA LEU A 16 -3.60 -9.01 5.49
C LEU A 16 -5.10 -9.25 5.64
N LEU A 17 -5.50 -10.18 6.51
CA LEU A 17 -6.91 -10.45 6.80
C LEU A 17 -7.59 -9.22 7.41
N LEU A 18 -6.95 -8.56 8.38
CA LEU A 18 -7.46 -7.33 8.97
C LEU A 18 -7.61 -6.21 7.91
N GLY A 19 -6.61 -6.04 7.05
CA GLY A 19 -6.68 -5.09 5.93
C GLY A 19 -7.85 -5.39 4.98
N ALA A 20 -8.04 -6.66 4.63
CA ALA A 20 -9.16 -7.09 3.79
C ALA A 20 -10.53 -6.81 4.45
N LEU A 21 -10.65 -7.03 5.77
CA LEU A 21 -11.85 -6.68 6.52
C LEU A 21 -12.11 -5.16 6.47
N VAL A 22 -11.10 -4.32 6.71
CA VAL A 22 -11.24 -2.85 6.63
C VAL A 22 -11.71 -2.41 5.24
N VAL A 23 -11.12 -2.95 4.18
CA VAL A 23 -11.52 -2.65 2.80
C VAL A 23 -12.94 -3.13 2.50
N GLY A 24 -13.34 -4.28 3.04
CA GLY A 24 -14.68 -4.85 2.84
C GLY A 24 -15.78 -4.06 3.57
N PHE A 25 -15.53 -3.66 4.82
CA PHE A 25 -16.54 -3.01 5.67
C PHE A 25 -16.54 -1.48 5.59
N ASN A 26 -15.46 -0.84 5.14
CA ASN A 26 -15.40 0.62 5.03
C ASN A 26 -15.43 1.08 3.54
N PRO A 27 -16.49 1.78 3.11
CA PRO A 27 -16.66 2.17 1.70
C PRO A 27 -15.57 3.13 1.20
N ALA A 28 -15.01 3.97 2.06
CA ALA A 28 -13.93 4.88 1.69
C ALA A 28 -12.65 4.11 1.35
N TYR A 29 -12.31 3.08 2.14
CA TYR A 29 -11.17 2.21 1.86
C TYR A 29 -11.40 1.32 0.64
N ARG A 30 -12.64 0.86 0.41
CA ARG A 30 -13.00 0.17 -0.85
C ARG A 30 -12.75 1.03 -2.08
N GLN A 31 -13.19 2.28 -2.04
CA GLN A 31 -12.98 3.23 -3.14
C GLN A 31 -11.51 3.59 -3.33
N ALA A 32 -10.76 3.77 -2.22
CA ALA A 32 -9.32 3.98 -2.27
C ALA A 32 -8.61 2.80 -2.95
N PHE A 33 -8.92 1.56 -2.55
CA PHE A 33 -8.38 0.36 -3.20
C PHE A 33 -8.68 0.32 -4.70
N LEU A 34 -9.93 0.58 -5.11
CA LEU A 34 -10.31 0.62 -6.52
C LEU A 34 -9.58 1.73 -7.31
N SER A 35 -9.36 2.89 -6.69
CA SER A 35 -8.64 4.00 -7.34
C SER A 35 -7.16 3.65 -7.57
N ILE A 36 -6.53 2.94 -6.64
CA ILE A 36 -5.16 2.44 -6.77
C ILE A 36 -5.11 1.37 -7.86
N ALA A 37 -6.03 0.40 -7.84
CA ALA A 37 -6.09 -0.66 -8.85
C ALA A 37 -6.29 -0.13 -10.28
N LYS A 38 -6.96 1.02 -10.43
CA LYS A 38 -7.17 1.71 -11.72
C LYS A 38 -6.01 2.61 -12.13
N GLY A 39 -4.94 2.71 -11.33
CA GLY A 39 -3.83 3.63 -11.58
C GLY A 39 -4.20 5.10 -11.40
N ARG A 40 -5.25 5.39 -10.65
CA ARG A 40 -5.77 6.75 -10.39
C ARG A 40 -5.79 7.08 -8.89
N PRO A 41 -4.64 7.01 -8.19
CA PRO A 41 -4.60 7.22 -6.74
C PRO A 41 -5.09 8.61 -6.32
N ALA A 42 -4.97 9.62 -7.18
CA ALA A 42 -5.49 10.98 -6.93
C ALA A 42 -7.03 11.04 -6.80
N GLU A 43 -7.74 10.07 -7.36
CA GLU A 43 -9.20 9.98 -7.24
C GLU A 43 -9.64 9.40 -5.88
N SER A 44 -8.72 8.81 -5.11
CA SER A 44 -9.01 8.20 -3.79
C SER A 44 -9.66 9.21 -2.83
N PRO A 45 -10.77 8.84 -2.15
CA PRO A 45 -11.38 9.71 -1.15
C PRO A 45 -10.44 9.98 0.03
N ILE A 46 -9.60 9.00 0.39
CA ILE A 46 -8.59 9.15 1.44
C ILE A 46 -7.54 10.19 1.02
N TRP A 47 -7.08 10.13 -0.22
CA TRP A 47 -6.12 11.10 -0.73
C TRP A 47 -6.69 12.52 -0.74
N LYS A 48 -7.90 12.70 -1.27
CA LYS A 48 -8.58 14.01 -1.31
C LYS A 48 -8.81 14.61 0.07
N SER A 49 -9.16 13.76 1.04
CA SER A 49 -9.27 14.19 2.44
C SER A 49 -7.92 14.62 2.99
N ASN A 50 -6.85 13.86 2.72
CA ASN A 50 -5.52 14.11 3.27
C ASN A 50 -4.79 15.29 2.60
N SER A 51 -5.05 15.58 1.32
CA SER A 51 -4.35 16.63 0.58
C SER A 51 -4.56 18.03 1.17
N GLN A 52 -5.65 18.24 1.91
CA GLN A 52 -5.89 19.49 2.63
C GLN A 52 -4.94 19.67 3.83
N TYR A 53 -4.51 18.58 4.45
CA TYR A 53 -3.62 18.58 5.62
C TYR A 53 -2.14 18.45 5.24
N TYR A 54 -1.85 17.88 4.06
CA TYR A 54 -0.50 17.62 3.58
C TYR A 54 -0.31 18.16 2.15
N PRO A 55 -0.32 19.50 1.96
CA PRO A 55 -0.25 20.11 0.64
C PRO A 55 1.07 19.86 -0.09
N ASP A 56 2.15 19.62 0.66
CA ASP A 56 3.50 19.41 0.10
C ASP A 56 3.74 17.97 -0.40
N ILE A 57 2.84 17.03 -0.08
CA ILE A 57 2.98 15.64 -0.51
C ILE A 57 2.40 15.51 -1.92
N ALA A 58 3.29 15.43 -2.92
CA ALA A 58 2.91 15.11 -4.29
C ALA A 58 2.67 13.59 -4.45
N LEU A 59 1.63 13.23 -5.20
CA LEU A 59 1.50 11.87 -5.74
C LEU A 59 2.53 11.69 -6.86
N SER A 60 3.72 11.19 -6.52
CA SER A 60 4.64 10.69 -7.55
C SER A 60 3.94 9.57 -8.32
N ALA A 61 3.90 9.67 -9.65
CA ALA A 61 3.51 8.58 -10.53
C ALA A 61 4.32 7.32 -10.17
N PRO A 62 3.76 6.10 -10.31
CA PRO A 62 4.45 4.90 -9.89
C PRO A 62 5.84 4.87 -10.50
N ALA A 63 6.86 4.82 -9.64
CA ALA A 63 8.20 4.48 -10.06
C ALA A 63 8.08 3.10 -10.72
N ALA A 64 8.11 3.05 -12.05
CA ALA A 64 8.43 1.82 -12.76
C ALA A 64 9.66 1.27 -12.07
N ALA A 65 9.54 0.04 -11.53
CA ALA A 65 10.55 -0.59 -10.70
C ALA A 65 11.95 -0.25 -11.25
N ALA A 66 12.69 0.61 -10.55
CA ALA A 66 14.05 0.92 -10.93
C ALA A 66 14.77 -0.43 -10.94
N PRO A 67 15.44 -0.81 -12.04
CA PRO A 67 16.19 -2.05 -12.07
C PRO A 67 17.16 -1.99 -10.90
N GLU A 68 17.06 -2.98 -10.02
CA GLU A 68 17.97 -3.21 -8.91
C GLU A 68 19.39 -3.15 -9.49
N ALA A 69 20.10 -2.05 -9.23
CA ALA A 69 21.49 -1.92 -9.67
C ALA A 69 22.24 -3.03 -8.95
N ARG A 70 22.55 -4.10 -9.68
CA ARG A 70 23.43 -5.17 -9.19
C ARG A 70 24.67 -4.47 -8.66
N HIS A 71 24.84 -4.56 -7.35
CA HIS A 71 26.10 -4.24 -6.70
C HIS A 71 27.05 -5.38 -7.05
N ASP A 72 27.53 -5.37 -8.29
CA ASP A 72 28.63 -6.23 -8.70
C ASP A 72 29.87 -5.64 -8.00
N ALA A 73 30.26 -6.31 -6.91
CA ALA A 73 31.52 -6.04 -6.24
C ALA A 73 32.65 -6.60 -7.11
N GLU A 74 33.48 -5.69 -7.63
CA GLU A 74 34.88 -5.98 -7.97
C GLU A 74 35.80 -5.21 -7.01
#